data_AF-A0AAW0JPJ9-F1
#
_entry.id   AF-A0AAW0JPJ9-F1
#
_cell.length_a   1.000
_cell.length_b   1.000
_cell.length_c   1.000
_cell.angle_alpha   90.00
_cell.angle_beta   90.00
_cell.angle_gamma   90.00
#
_symmetry.space_group_name_H-M   'P 1'
#
loop_
_entity.id
_entity.type
_entity.pdbx_description
1 polymer ?
#
loop_
_entity_poly.entity_id
_entity_poly.type
_entity_poly.pdbx_seq_one_letter_code
_entity_poly.pdbx_strand_id
1 'polypeptide(L)' 'MSDSENKVATIAKCAVAVFVAAVVIYGLLSGSSTTNRKTMKAPARNHRMFRDDFEKNPAAYFRNLRK' A
#
# COMPACT_ATOMS: atom_id res chain seq x y z
N MET A 1 0.28 21.75 -44.84
CA MET A 1 -0.13 21.92 -43.44
C MET A 1 -0.32 20.59 -42.69
N SER A 2 -0.12 19.43 -43.31
CA SER A 2 -0.47 18.10 -42.75
C SER A 2 0.61 17.46 -41.87
N ASP A 3 1.89 17.77 -42.07
CA ASP A 3 2.97 17.05 -41.39
C ASP A 3 3.16 17.43 -39.92
N SER A 4 2.92 18.70 -39.57
CA SER A 4 2.98 19.19 -38.20
C SER A 4 1.83 18.65 -37.35
N GLU A 5 0.63 18.56 -37.91
CA GLU A 5 -0.55 18.01 -37.23
C GLU A 5 -0.40 16.52 -36.94
N ASN A 6 0.16 15.75 -37.88
CA ASN A 6 0.46 14.34 -37.69
C ASN A 6 1.55 14.10 -36.63
N LYS A 7 2.58 14.97 -36.57
CA LYS A 7 3.61 14.91 -35.52
C LYS A 7 3.02 15.23 -34.15
N VAL A 8 2.19 16.26 -34.04
CA VAL A 8 1.49 16.63 -32.80
C VAL A 8 0.55 15.52 -32.33
N ALA A 9 -0.22 14.91 -33.25
CA ALA A 9 -1.09 13.78 -32.94
C ALA A 9 -0.30 12.55 -32.47
N THR A 10 0.86 12.29 -33.09
CA THR A 10 1.76 11.20 -32.68
C THR A 10 2.32 11.44 -31.28
N ILE A 11 2.81 12.65 -31.01
CA ILE A 11 3.36 13.02 -29.70
C ILE A 11 2.29 12.92 -28.60
N ALA A 12 1.07 13.41 -28.88
CA ALA A 12 -0.04 13.34 -27.93
C ALA A 12 -0.40 11.89 -27.59
N LYS A 13 -0.46 10.99 -28.58
CA LYS A 13 -0.71 9.55 -28.36
C LYS A 13 0.39 8.91 -27.51
N CYS A 14 1.65 9.20 -27.79
CA CYS A 14 2.78 8.70 -27.00
C CYS A 14 2.74 9.21 -25.56
N ALA A 15 2.44 10.49 -25.34
CA ALA A 15 2.36 11.08 -24.01
C ALA A 15 1.26 10.41 -23.16
N VAL A 16 0.09 10.16 -23.75
CA VAL A 16 -1.01 9.45 -23.07
C VAL A 16 -0.60 8.02 -22.72
N ALA A 17 0.04 7.29 -23.65
CA ALA A 17 0.49 5.93 -23.40
C ALA A 17 1.52 5.84 -22.25
N VAL A 18 2.49 6.77 -22.22
CA VAL A 18 3.50 6.83 -21.15
C VAL A 18 2.85 7.17 -19.81
N PHE A 19 1.90 8.12 -19.79
CA PHE A 19 1.20 8.50 -18.56
C PHE A 19 0.38 7.34 -17.99
N VAL A 20 -0.37 6.62 -18.83
CA VAL A 20 -1.14 5.44 -18.40
C VAL A 20 -0.21 4.36 -17.84
N ALA A 21 0.90 4.08 -18.51
CA ALA A 21 1.90 3.13 -18.02
C ALA A 21 2.47 3.54 -16.66
N ALA A 22 2.82 4.82 -16.49
CA ALA A 22 3.35 5.34 -15.23
C ALA A 22 2.34 5.22 -14.07
N VAL A 23 1.06 5.54 -14.31
CA VAL A 23 -0.01 5.41 -13.30
C VAL A 23 -0.23 3.95 -12.90
N VAL A 24 -0.27 3.03 -13.86
CA VAL A 24 -0.43 1.60 -13.59
C VAL A 24 0.74 1.06 -12.77
N ILE A 25 1.97 1.40 -13.15
CA ILE A 25 3.19 1.01 -12.41
C ILE A 25 3.15 1.58 -10.99
N TYR A 26 2.82 2.86 -10.82
CA TYR A 26 2.70 3.48 -9.50
C TYR A 26 1.65 2.80 -8.62
N GLY A 27 0.48 2.47 -9.17
CA GLY A 27 -0.57 1.74 -8.45
C GLY A 27 -0.13 0.34 -8.01
N LEU A 28 0.61 -0.36 -8.88
CA LEU A 28 1.18 -1.68 -8.58
C LEU A 28 2.24 -1.63 -7.48
N LEU A 29 3.14 -0.65 -7.52
CA LEU A 29 4.19 -0.51 -6.51
C LEU A 29 3.69 0.05 -5.17
N SER A 30 2.68 0.92 -5.18
CA SER A 30 2.13 1.51 -3.95
C SER A 30 1.27 0.53 -3.13
N GLY A 31 0.75 -0.54 -3.75
CA GLY A 31 -0.16 -1.49 -3.11
C GLY A 31 0.49 -2.53 -2.18
N SER A 32 1.82 -2.70 -2.20
CA SER A 32 2.49 -3.76 -1.43
C SER A 32 3.21 -3.23 -0.20
N SER A 33 2.45 -2.63 0.72
CA SER A 33 2.89 -2.56 2.11
C SER A 33 2.59 -3.90 2.77
N THR A 34 3.28 -4.97 2.34
CA THR A 34 3.34 -6.20 3.14
C THR A 34 4.18 -5.89 4.37
N THR A 35 3.54 -5.26 5.36
CA THR A 35 4.18 -5.01 6.63
C THR A 35 4.49 -6.39 7.20
N ASN A 36 5.75 -6.82 7.11
CA ASN A 36 6.29 -8.06 7.70
C ASN A 36 6.29 -7.92 9.23
N ARG A 37 5.13 -7.57 9.80
CA ARG A 37 4.92 -7.36 11.22
C ARG A 37 4.88 -8.72 11.87
N LYS A 38 5.80 -8.92 12.81
CA LYS A 38 5.87 -10.15 13.59
C LYS A 38 4.56 -10.32 14.35
N THR A 39 3.91 -11.47 14.17
CA THR A 39 2.71 -11.83 14.95
C THR A 39 3.11 -12.70 16.14
N MET A 40 2.30 -12.67 17.20
CA MET A 40 2.43 -13.59 18.33
C MET A 40 1.05 -14.05 18.83
N LYS A 41 1.02 -15.12 19.63
CA LYS A 41 -0.19 -15.52 20.34
C LYS A 41 -0.57 -14.42 21.33
N ALA A 42 -1.84 -14.02 21.32
CA ALA A 42 -2.35 -13.02 22.23
C ALA A 42 -2.40 -13.58 23.67
N PRO A 43 -1.75 -12.95 24.67
CA PRO A 43 -1.85 -13.41 26.05
C PRO A 43 -3.30 -13.41 26.53
N ALA A 44 -3.74 -14.49 27.19
CA ALA A 44 -5.11 -14.65 27.70
C ALA A 44 -6.24 -14.59 26.64
N ARG A 45 -5.94 -14.71 25.33
CA ARG A 45 -6.94 -14.82 24.26
C ARG A 45 -6.55 -15.89 23.23
N ASN A 46 -7.53 -16.52 22.59
CA ASN A 46 -7.28 -17.56 21.58
C ASN A 46 -7.21 -17.01 20.15
N HIS A 47 -6.43 -15.96 19.93
CA HIS A 47 -6.14 -15.43 18.59
C HIS A 47 -4.70 -14.92 18.50
N ARG A 48 -4.27 -14.52 17.30
CA ARG A 48 -2.96 -13.89 17.08
C ARG A 48 -3.12 -12.39 16.98
N MET A 49 -2.11 -11.65 17.42
CA MET A 49 -2.03 -10.20 17.31
C MET A 49 -0.63 -9.79 16.82
N PHE A 50 -0.49 -8.55 16.37
CA PHE A 50 0.82 -8.01 16.05
C PHE A 50 1.62 -7.78 17.33
N ARG A 51 2.90 -8.15 17.30
CA ARG A 51 3.78 -8.10 18.45
C ARG A 51 4.04 -6.65 18.90
N ASP A 52 4.25 -5.78 17.93
CA ASP A 52 4.50 -4.34 18.13
C ASP A 52 3.30 -3.60 18.74
N ASP A 53 2.06 -3.96 18.38
CA ASP A 53 0.86 -3.38 19.00
C ASP A 53 0.80 -3.65 20.51
N PHE A 54 1.22 -4.85 20.94
CA PHE A 54 1.30 -5.19 22.35
C PHE A 54 2.50 -4.55 23.05
N GLU A 55 3.67 -4.57 22.42
CA GLU A 55 4.90 -3.96 22.98
C GLU A 55 4.74 -2.44 23.15
N LYS A 56 3.95 -1.79 22.27
CA LYS A 56 3.65 -0.35 22.37
C LYS A 56 2.89 0.01 23.65
N ASN A 57 1.94 -0.82 24.09
CA ASN A 57 1.19 -0.55 25.32
C ASN A 57 0.62 -1.83 25.97
N PRO A 58 1.45 -2.62 26.68
CA PRO A 58 1.00 -3.86 27.28
C PRO A 58 -0.03 -3.61 28.40
N ALA A 59 0.08 -2.50 29.13
CA ALA A 59 -0.86 -2.15 30.19
C ALA A 59 -2.27 -1.85 29.66
N ALA A 60 -2.41 -1.21 28.50
CA ALA A 60 -3.70 -1.02 27.85
C ALA A 60 -4.32 -2.35 27.40
N TYR A 61 -3.50 -3.26 26.84
CA TYR A 61 -3.94 -4.60 26.45
C TYR A 61 -4.57 -5.36 27.63
N PHE A 62 -3.87 -5.42 28.77
CA PHE A 62 -4.38 -6.12 29.96
C PHE A 62 -5.56 -5.40 30.63
N ARG A 63 -5.62 -4.05 30.59
CA ARG A 63 -6.80 -3.32 31.06
C ARG A 63 -8.05 -3.63 30.24
N ASN A 64 -7.92 -3.73 28.92
CA ASN A 64 -9.02 -4.10 28.02
C ASN A 64 -9.41 -5.58 28.12
N LEU A 65 -8.53 -6.42 28.66
CA LEU A 65 -8.81 -7.82 28.97
C LEU A 65 -9.68 -8.02 30.22
N ARG A 66 -9.70 -7.04 31.12
CA ARG A 66 -10.48 -7.08 32.37
C ARG A 66 -11.88 -6.47 32.23
N LYS A 67 -12.21 -5.99 31.04
CA LYS A 67 -13.56 -5.54 30.67
C LYS A 67 -14.28 -6.70 30.00
#